data_AF-A0A6J4LPU3-F1
#
_entry.id   AF-A0A6J4LPU3-F1
#
_cell.length_a   1.000
_cell.length_b   1.000
_cell.length_c   1.000
_cell.angle_alpha   90.00
_cell.angle_beta   90.00
_cell.angle_gamma   90.00
#
_symmetry.space_group_name_H-M   'P 1'
#
loop_
_entity.id
_entity.type
_entity.pdbx_description
1 polymer ?
#
loop_
_entity_poly.entity_id
_entity_poly.type
_entity_poly.pdbx_seq_one_letter_code
_entity_poly.pdbx_strand_id
1 'polypeptide(L)'
;MSTTAGESTEQQPEEQGRRGAFSSRRVFILAAIGSAVGLGNIWRFPYVAYENGGGAFVVPYLVALLTAGIPFLLLDYAIGHRHRGSAPLSFARLRRGTEGLGWWQVGICFLIAIYYAAVIAWALRYTFFSLDEAWGDDPEGFFFGEFLQAGDIEVTADVVPGVLVPLLIVWLAVLAIMALGVQRGIGATSLIFITVLVLAFIALVVRALFLPGAGEGLDALFTPDWSALTSASVWAAAFGQIFFSLSIGFGIMITYASYVRRREDMVGSGLVVGFSNSG
;
A
#
# COMPACT_ATOMS: atom_id res chain seq x y z
N MET A 1 -12.24 -54.45 -20.18
CA MET A 1 -13.05 -53.25 -19.91
C MET A 1 -12.43 -52.56 -18.71
N SER A 2 -11.86 -51.38 -18.92
CA SER A 2 -11.00 -50.65 -17.99
C SER A 2 -11.82 -50.00 -16.86
N THR A 3 -11.32 -50.06 -15.62
CA THR A 3 -11.75 -49.19 -14.52
C THR A 3 -10.51 -48.65 -13.81
N THR A 4 -9.95 -47.57 -14.36
CA THR A 4 -9.00 -46.71 -13.67
C THR A 4 -9.79 -45.78 -12.74
N ALA A 5 -9.92 -46.16 -11.48
CA ALA A 5 -10.38 -45.30 -10.41
C ALA A 5 -9.33 -45.36 -9.28
N GLY A 6 -8.45 -44.37 -9.25
CA GLY A 6 -7.46 -44.27 -8.19
C GLY A 6 -6.22 -43.50 -8.62
N GLU A 7 -6.36 -42.20 -8.90
CA GLU A 7 -5.20 -41.30 -9.06
C GLU A 7 -5.67 -39.84 -9.01
N SER A 8 -5.94 -39.31 -7.82
CA SER A 8 -6.12 -37.85 -7.67
C SER A 8 -5.82 -37.26 -6.29
N THR A 9 -5.30 -38.03 -5.33
CA THR A 9 -5.13 -37.52 -3.95
C THR A 9 -3.67 -37.32 -3.51
N GLU A 10 -2.66 -37.85 -4.20
CA GLU A 10 -1.27 -37.88 -3.65
C GLU A 10 -0.27 -36.83 -4.16
N GLN A 11 -0.60 -35.97 -5.14
CA GLN A 11 0.37 -34.95 -5.63
C GLN A 11 0.41 -33.64 -4.81
N GLN A 12 -0.31 -33.51 -3.70
CA GLN A 12 -0.66 -32.20 -3.11
C GLN A 12 0.31 -31.57 -2.07
N PRO A 13 1.25 -32.26 -1.42
CA PRO A 13 2.21 -31.61 -0.50
C PRO A 13 3.37 -30.88 -1.21
N GLU A 14 3.84 -31.39 -2.36
CA GLU A 14 5.10 -30.94 -2.97
C GLU A 14 4.99 -29.55 -3.64
N GLU A 15 3.85 -29.21 -4.24
CA GLU A 15 3.67 -27.93 -4.93
C GLU A 15 3.64 -26.75 -3.94
N GLN A 16 3.14 -26.97 -2.71
CA GLN A 16 3.17 -25.97 -1.62
C GLN A 16 4.59 -25.77 -1.07
N GLY A 17 5.42 -26.81 -1.05
CA GLY A 17 6.83 -26.72 -0.67
C GLY A 17 7.65 -25.89 -1.65
N ARG A 18 7.31 -25.91 -2.95
CA ARG A 18 8.08 -25.26 -4.02
C ARG A 18 7.81 -23.77 -4.21
N ARG A 19 6.59 -23.28 -3.93
CA ARG A 19 6.26 -21.83 -4.09
C ARG A 19 6.40 -21.04 -2.79
N GLY A 20 6.62 -21.71 -1.66
CA GLY A 20 6.43 -21.13 -0.34
C GLY A 20 4.94 -20.92 -0.05
N ALA A 21 4.54 -21.05 1.21
CA ALA A 21 3.21 -20.67 1.67
C ALA A 21 3.38 -19.69 2.83
N PHE A 22 2.37 -18.86 3.08
CA PHE A 22 2.33 -18.16 4.36
C PHE A 22 2.26 -19.20 5.48
N SER A 23 3.13 -19.05 6.49
CA SER A 23 3.24 -20.01 7.59
C SER A 23 1.97 -20.08 8.44
N SER A 24 1.18 -19.01 8.46
CA SER A 24 -0.13 -18.96 9.13
C SER A 24 -1.04 -17.87 8.59
N ARG A 25 -2.34 -17.97 8.89
CA ARG A 25 -3.34 -16.91 8.64
C ARG A 25 -2.94 -15.56 9.22
N ARG A 26 -2.32 -15.53 10.41
CA ARG A 26 -1.89 -14.29 11.06
C ARG A 26 -0.81 -13.57 10.26
N VAL A 27 0.12 -14.33 9.68
CA VAL A 27 1.18 -13.76 8.83
C VAL A 27 0.59 -13.21 7.53
N PHE A 28 -0.40 -13.88 6.95
CA PHE A 28 -1.15 -13.34 5.81
C PHE A 28 -1.87 -12.03 6.15
N ILE A 29 -2.64 -12.00 7.25
CA ILE A 29 -3.36 -10.79 7.69
C ILE A 29 -2.37 -9.65 7.95
N LEU A 30 -1.27 -9.92 8.64
CA LEU A 30 -0.25 -8.91 8.94
C LEU A 30 0.42 -8.38 7.65
N ALA A 31 0.73 -9.25 6.69
CA ALA A 31 1.27 -8.83 5.39
C ALA A 31 0.25 -8.02 4.58
N ALA A 32 -1.02 -8.42 4.59
CA ALA A 32 -2.10 -7.69 3.91
C ALA A 32 -2.36 -6.33 4.56
N ILE A 33 -2.38 -6.23 5.89
CA ILE A 33 -2.46 -4.96 6.62
C ILE A 33 -1.23 -4.11 6.31
N GLY A 34 -0.01 -4.66 6.38
CA GLY A 34 1.21 -3.90 6.09
C GLY A 34 1.30 -3.41 4.63
N SER A 35 0.63 -4.09 3.70
CA SER A 35 0.50 -3.62 2.31
C SER A 35 -0.60 -2.58 2.13
N ALA A 36 -1.63 -2.55 2.97
CA ALA A 36 -2.72 -1.58 2.90
C ALA A 36 -2.41 -0.30 3.68
N VAL A 37 -1.81 -0.47 4.87
CA VAL A 37 -1.35 0.63 5.74
C VAL A 37 -0.06 1.21 5.17
N GLY A 38 -0.21 2.13 4.23
CA GLY A 38 0.90 2.86 3.60
C GLY A 38 1.02 4.30 4.05
N LEU A 39 2.05 4.97 3.52
CA LEU A 39 2.29 6.42 3.65
C LEU A 39 1.01 7.24 3.41
N GLY A 40 0.18 6.83 2.44
CA GLY A 40 -1.08 7.51 2.12
C GLY A 40 -2.09 7.60 3.26
N ASN A 41 -2.14 6.64 4.19
CA ASN A 41 -3.06 6.76 5.34
C ASN A 41 -2.55 7.77 6.37
N ILE A 42 -1.22 7.98 6.46
CA ILE A 42 -0.60 8.85 7.47
C ILE A 42 -0.81 10.34 7.15
N TRP A 43 -0.68 10.75 5.89
CA TRP A 43 -0.79 12.17 5.51
C TRP A 43 -1.88 12.48 4.49
N ARG A 44 -2.13 11.59 3.52
CA ARG A 44 -3.15 11.83 2.48
C ARG A 44 -4.56 11.71 3.03
N PHE A 45 -4.84 10.74 3.91
CA PHE A 45 -6.18 10.60 4.50
C PHE A 45 -6.60 11.85 5.29
N PRO A 46 -5.81 12.36 6.27
CA PRO A 46 -6.18 13.58 6.99
C PRO A 46 -6.37 14.78 6.06
N TYR A 47 -5.49 14.94 5.06
CA TYR A 47 -5.61 16.00 4.06
C TYR A 47 -6.92 15.91 3.25
N VAL A 48 -7.22 14.72 2.70
CA VAL A 48 -8.45 14.52 1.91
C VAL A 48 -9.68 14.69 2.80
N ALA A 49 -9.67 14.21 4.04
CA ALA A 49 -10.77 14.39 4.98
C ALA A 49 -11.01 15.88 5.25
N TYR A 50 -9.97 16.63 5.57
CA TYR A 50 -10.03 18.08 5.79
C TYR A 50 -10.63 18.82 4.59
N GLU A 51 -10.09 18.62 3.38
CA GLU A 51 -10.55 19.27 2.15
C GLU A 51 -11.99 18.89 1.73
N ASN A 52 -12.53 17.78 2.24
CA ASN A 52 -13.83 17.23 1.83
C ASN A 52 -14.87 17.23 2.97
N GLY A 53 -14.78 18.19 3.89
CA GLY A 53 -15.79 18.41 4.94
C GLY A 53 -15.38 17.94 6.33
N GLY A 54 -14.08 17.75 6.57
CA GLY A 54 -13.50 17.37 7.86
C GLY A 54 -14.13 16.10 8.42
N GLY A 55 -14.72 16.20 9.61
CA GLY A 55 -15.35 15.08 10.30
C GLY A 55 -16.51 14.45 9.52
N ALA A 56 -17.20 15.20 8.65
CA ALA A 56 -18.30 14.68 7.85
C ALA A 56 -17.84 13.67 6.80
N PHE A 57 -16.58 13.76 6.34
CA PHE A 57 -15.99 12.87 5.33
C PHE A 57 -15.94 11.40 5.77
N VAL A 58 -15.98 11.12 7.07
CA VAL A 58 -16.03 9.76 7.61
C VAL A 58 -17.24 8.99 7.09
N VAL A 59 -18.38 9.64 6.88
CA VAL A 59 -19.60 9.00 6.36
C VAL A 59 -19.41 8.45 4.94
N PRO A 60 -19.07 9.27 3.91
CA PRO A 60 -18.85 8.75 2.56
C PRO A 60 -17.67 7.77 2.52
N TYR A 61 -16.65 7.94 3.35
CA TYR A 61 -15.55 6.98 3.48
C TYR A 61 -16.02 5.60 3.95
N LEU A 62 -16.83 5.52 5.01
CA LEU A 62 -17.40 4.27 5.50
C LEU A 62 -18.36 3.63 4.49
N VAL A 63 -19.18 4.44 3.79
CA VAL A 63 -20.04 3.93 2.72
C VAL A 63 -19.19 3.33 1.59
N ALA A 64 -18.15 4.03 1.14
CA ALA A 64 -17.23 3.52 0.12
C ALA A 64 -16.50 2.25 0.57
N LEU A 65 -16.08 2.15 1.84
CA LEU A 65 -15.48 0.95 2.42
C LEU A 65 -16.42 -0.25 2.35
N LEU A 66 -17.67 -0.08 2.80
CA LEU A 66 -18.64 -1.18 2.89
C LEU A 66 -19.17 -1.61 1.52
N THR A 67 -19.37 -0.65 0.61
CA THR A 67 -20.04 -0.90 -0.69
C THR A 67 -19.07 -1.26 -1.82
N ALA A 68 -17.83 -0.75 -1.79
CA ALA A 68 -16.82 -1.03 -2.79
C ALA A 68 -15.56 -1.67 -2.19
N GLY A 69 -14.99 -1.06 -1.14
CA GLY A 69 -13.72 -1.50 -0.56
C GLY A 69 -13.68 -2.99 -0.22
N ILE A 70 -14.55 -3.42 0.70
CA ILE A 70 -14.63 -4.80 1.16
C ILE A 70 -15.07 -5.75 0.02
N PRO A 71 -16.14 -5.46 -0.76
CA PRO A 71 -16.52 -6.35 -1.86
C PRO A 71 -15.42 -6.58 -2.90
N PHE A 72 -14.71 -5.53 -3.34
CA PHE A 72 -13.62 -5.67 -4.31
C PHE A 72 -12.39 -6.36 -3.70
N LEU A 73 -12.08 -6.10 -2.42
CA LEU A 73 -11.02 -6.83 -1.71
C LEU A 73 -11.31 -8.34 -1.65
N LEU A 74 -12.56 -8.71 -1.32
CA LEU A 74 -12.99 -10.11 -1.28
C LEU A 74 -12.99 -10.74 -2.68
N LEU A 75 -13.28 -9.98 -3.73
CA LEU A 75 -13.16 -10.44 -5.11
C LEU A 75 -11.71 -10.77 -5.48
N ASP A 76 -10.76 -9.89 -5.16
CA ASP A 76 -9.33 -10.12 -5.38
C ASP A 76 -8.85 -11.37 -4.61
N TYR A 77 -9.31 -11.55 -3.36
CA TYR A 77 -9.03 -12.75 -2.58
C TYR A 77 -9.61 -14.00 -3.22
N ALA A 78 -10.86 -13.96 -3.69
CA ALA A 78 -11.50 -15.10 -4.33
C ALA A 78 -10.77 -15.53 -5.61
N ILE A 79 -10.36 -14.59 -6.45
CA ILE A 79 -9.62 -14.85 -7.68
C ILE A 79 -8.25 -15.46 -7.35
N GLY A 80 -7.49 -14.83 -6.44
CA GLY A 80 -6.16 -15.27 -6.06
C GLY A 80 -6.13 -16.64 -5.37
N HIS A 81 -7.03 -16.83 -4.40
CA HIS A 81 -7.13 -18.07 -3.62
C HIS A 81 -7.58 -19.26 -4.46
N ARG A 82 -8.55 -19.06 -5.36
CA ARG A 82 -9.07 -20.09 -6.27
C ARG A 82 -8.05 -20.49 -7.32
N HIS A 83 -7.46 -19.51 -8.02
CA HIS A 83 -6.63 -19.78 -9.20
C HIS A 83 -5.14 -19.95 -8.86
N ARG A 84 -4.72 -19.60 -7.64
CA ARG A 84 -3.35 -19.80 -7.12
C ARG A 84 -2.27 -19.33 -8.09
N GLY A 85 -2.39 -18.11 -8.60
CA GLY A 85 -1.45 -17.51 -9.53
C GLY A 85 -1.11 -16.07 -9.16
N SER A 86 -0.09 -15.51 -9.80
CA SER A 86 0.06 -14.06 -9.89
C SER A 86 -1.17 -13.46 -10.59
N ALA A 87 -1.37 -12.15 -10.53
CA ALA A 87 -2.51 -11.50 -11.16
C ALA A 87 -2.74 -11.92 -12.64
N PRO A 88 -1.76 -11.85 -13.57
CA PRO A 88 -1.95 -12.31 -14.95
C PRO A 88 -2.38 -13.77 -15.04
N LEU A 89 -1.68 -14.66 -14.33
CA LEU A 89 -1.95 -16.10 -14.36
C LEU A 89 -3.33 -16.45 -13.78
N SER A 90 -3.74 -15.75 -12.71
CA SER A 90 -5.05 -15.95 -12.09
C SER A 90 -6.18 -15.51 -13.04
N PHE A 91 -6.02 -14.39 -13.73
CA PHE A 91 -6.98 -13.97 -14.75
C PHE A 91 -6.97 -14.86 -16.00
N ALA A 92 -5.82 -15.37 -16.44
CA ALA A 92 -5.74 -16.33 -17.55
C ALA A 92 -6.47 -17.66 -17.22
N ARG A 93 -6.40 -18.09 -15.95
CA ARG A 93 -7.09 -19.28 -15.44
C ARG A 93 -8.58 -19.06 -15.18
N LEU A 94 -8.99 -17.81 -14.93
CA LEU A 94 -10.40 -17.45 -14.74
C LEU A 94 -11.18 -17.56 -16.05
N ARG A 95 -10.68 -16.92 -17.12
CA ARG A 95 -11.27 -16.96 -18.45
C ARG A 95 -10.21 -16.75 -19.52
N ARG A 96 -10.35 -17.44 -20.65
CA ARG A 96 -9.50 -17.18 -21.83
C ARG A 96 -9.69 -15.72 -22.28
N GLY A 97 -8.58 -15.02 -22.49
CA GLY A 97 -8.56 -13.62 -22.93
C GLY A 97 -8.62 -12.57 -21.82
N THR A 98 -8.78 -12.93 -20.54
CA THR A 98 -8.75 -11.94 -19.43
C THR A 98 -7.35 -11.70 -18.85
N GLU A 99 -6.31 -12.39 -19.33
CA GLU A 99 -4.92 -12.23 -18.87
C GLU A 99 -4.43 -10.78 -18.93
N GLY A 100 -4.87 -10.01 -19.93
CA GLY A 100 -4.52 -8.60 -20.08
C GLY A 100 -4.87 -7.74 -18.87
N LEU A 101 -5.93 -8.09 -18.12
CA LEU A 101 -6.28 -7.40 -16.88
C LEU A 101 -5.18 -7.53 -15.83
N GLY A 102 -4.59 -8.72 -15.69
CA GLY A 102 -3.52 -8.92 -14.72
C GLY A 102 -2.22 -8.22 -15.13
N TRP A 103 -1.91 -8.16 -16.43
CA TRP A 103 -0.76 -7.39 -16.93
C TRP A 103 -0.94 -5.89 -16.76
N TRP A 104 -2.17 -5.38 -16.90
CA TRP A 104 -2.51 -4.00 -16.57
C TRP A 104 -2.22 -3.69 -15.09
N GLN A 105 -2.62 -4.58 -14.16
CA GLN A 105 -2.32 -4.44 -12.74
C GLN A 105 -0.81 -4.43 -12.45
N VAL A 106 -0.04 -5.29 -13.14
CA VAL A 106 1.43 -5.28 -13.06
C VAL A 106 2.01 -3.96 -13.58
N GLY A 107 1.48 -3.42 -14.67
CA GLY A 107 1.86 -2.11 -15.21
C GLY A 107 1.64 -0.97 -14.21
N ILE A 108 0.50 -0.96 -13.52
CA ILE A 108 0.23 0.02 -12.44
C ILE A 108 1.28 -0.11 -11.34
N CYS A 109 1.55 -1.32 -10.86
CA CYS A 109 2.56 -1.55 -9.81
C CYS A 109 3.96 -1.09 -10.24
N PHE A 110 4.33 -1.30 -11.51
CA PHE A 110 5.59 -0.86 -12.07
C PHE A 110 5.71 0.67 -12.07
N LEU A 111 4.67 1.38 -12.51
CA LEU A 111 4.64 2.85 -12.46
C LEU A 111 4.74 3.37 -11.02
N ILE A 112 3.99 2.76 -10.10
CA ILE A 112 4.06 3.10 -8.67
C ILE A 112 5.47 2.91 -8.13
N ALA A 113 6.12 1.80 -8.45
CA ALA A 113 7.47 1.52 -7.99
C ALA A 113 8.50 2.57 -8.45
N ILE A 114 8.37 3.09 -9.67
CA ILE A 114 9.28 4.12 -10.21
C ILE A 114 9.24 5.39 -9.36
N TYR A 115 8.06 5.97 -9.13
CA TYR A 115 7.99 7.24 -8.41
C TYR A 115 8.11 7.09 -6.90
N TYR A 116 7.63 5.98 -6.31
CA TYR A 116 7.84 5.73 -4.88
C TYR A 116 9.32 5.56 -4.53
N ALA A 117 10.12 4.94 -5.43
CA ALA A 117 11.56 4.86 -5.22
C ALA A 117 12.21 6.25 -5.11
N ALA A 118 11.75 7.22 -5.91
CA ALA A 118 12.20 8.61 -5.81
C ALA A 118 11.80 9.28 -4.48
N VAL A 119 10.55 9.10 -4.04
CA VAL A 119 10.09 9.62 -2.73
C VAL A 119 10.91 9.04 -1.58
N ILE A 120 11.20 7.73 -1.60
CA ILE A 120 12.04 7.08 -0.59
C ILE A 120 13.47 7.62 -0.65
N ALA A 121 14.01 7.87 -1.85
CA ALA A 121 15.33 8.47 -2.04
C ALA A 121 15.41 9.88 -1.43
N TRP A 122 14.38 10.70 -1.60
CA TRP A 122 14.29 12.01 -0.95
C TRP A 122 14.23 11.88 0.57
N ALA A 123 13.36 11.02 1.10
CA ALA A 123 13.26 10.78 2.54
C ALA A 123 14.57 10.28 3.15
N LEU A 124 15.28 9.38 2.45
CA LEU A 124 16.62 8.93 2.85
C LEU A 124 17.58 10.11 2.95
N ARG A 125 17.57 11.01 1.96
CA ARG A 125 18.45 12.17 1.98
C ARG A 125 18.09 13.14 3.12
N TYR A 126 16.79 13.39 3.34
CA TYR A 126 16.29 14.22 4.44
C TYR A 126 16.63 13.67 5.82
N THR A 127 16.75 12.35 5.96
CA THR A 127 17.23 11.72 7.20
C THR A 127 18.68 12.09 7.52
N PHE A 128 19.51 12.34 6.50
CA PHE A 128 20.86 12.84 6.71
C PHE A 128 20.90 14.35 6.90
N PHE A 129 20.06 15.10 6.17
CA PHE A 129 19.91 16.54 6.35
C PHE A 129 19.38 16.93 7.74
N SER A 130 18.70 16.01 8.44
CA SER A 130 18.22 16.26 9.79
C SER A 130 19.33 16.24 10.86
N LEU A 131 20.55 15.83 10.52
CA LEU A 131 21.68 15.86 11.46
C LEU A 131 22.29 17.26 11.60
N ASP A 132 22.19 18.04 10.53
CA ASP A 132 22.75 19.38 10.38
C ASP A 132 21.68 20.46 10.11
N GLU A 133 20.40 20.07 10.08
CA GLU A 133 19.25 20.94 9.79
C GLU A 133 19.46 21.76 8.50
N ALA A 134 19.97 21.11 7.45
CA ALA A 134 20.46 21.75 6.24
C ALA A 134 19.45 22.64 5.50
N TRP A 135 18.15 22.43 5.73
CA TRP A 135 17.07 23.21 5.14
C TRP A 135 16.88 24.60 5.76
N GLY A 136 17.49 24.87 6.92
CA GLY A 136 17.47 26.18 7.57
C GLY A 136 16.06 26.76 7.77
N ASP A 137 15.93 28.06 7.53
CA ASP A 137 14.67 28.81 7.73
C ASP A 137 13.69 28.72 6.53
N ASP A 138 14.13 28.20 5.37
CA ASP A 138 13.31 28.05 4.16
C ASP A 138 13.33 26.61 3.62
N PRO A 139 12.51 25.71 4.19
CA PRO A 139 12.45 24.32 3.77
C PRO A 139 11.94 24.13 2.33
N GLU A 140 11.06 25.02 1.85
CA GLU A 140 10.47 24.93 0.52
C GLU A 140 11.49 25.31 -0.55
N GLY A 141 12.17 26.45 -0.37
CA GLY A 141 13.25 26.89 -1.26
C GLY A 141 14.41 25.90 -1.29
N PHE A 142 14.77 25.34 -0.14
CA PHE A 142 15.78 24.28 -0.08
C PHE A 142 15.35 23.03 -0.86
N PHE A 143 14.11 22.57 -0.71
CA PHE A 143 13.63 21.36 -1.38
C PHE A 143 13.62 21.53 -2.90
N PHE A 144 12.93 22.56 -3.41
CA PHE A 144 12.74 22.73 -4.85
C PHE A 144 13.97 23.33 -5.53
N GLY A 145 14.64 24.29 -4.91
CA GLY A 145 15.78 24.99 -5.47
C GLY A 145 17.09 24.22 -5.31
N GLU A 146 17.55 24.05 -4.07
CA GLU A 146 18.89 23.52 -3.81
C GLU A 146 19.00 22.00 -3.97
N PHE A 147 18.03 21.26 -3.42
CA PHE A 147 18.05 19.81 -3.39
C PHE A 147 17.57 19.18 -4.69
N LEU A 148 16.34 19.47 -5.11
CA LEU A 148 15.76 18.91 -6.33
C LEU A 148 16.31 19.58 -7.59
N GLN A 149 16.76 20.83 -7.50
CA GLN A 149 17.13 21.63 -8.66
C GLN A 149 16.00 21.65 -9.70
N ALA A 150 14.77 21.80 -9.21
CA ALA A 150 13.56 21.76 -10.01
C ALA A 150 13.51 22.99 -10.93
N GLY A 151 13.51 22.75 -12.23
CA GLY A 151 13.29 23.76 -13.27
C GLY A 151 11.92 23.63 -13.91
N ASP A 152 11.80 24.20 -15.11
CA ASP A 152 10.59 24.06 -15.94
C ASP A 152 10.34 22.59 -16.33
N ILE A 153 9.08 22.28 -16.65
CA ILE A 153 8.67 20.92 -17.03
C ILE A 153 9.19 20.60 -18.43
N GLU A 154 10.44 20.12 -18.48
CA GLU A 154 11.12 19.73 -19.70
C GLU A 154 11.78 18.35 -19.53
N VAL A 155 11.84 17.58 -20.61
CA VAL A 155 12.56 16.30 -20.63
C VAL A 155 14.03 16.61 -20.87
N THR A 156 14.80 16.71 -19.79
CA THR A 156 16.25 16.88 -19.85
C THR A 156 17.01 15.59 -19.52
N ALA A 157 18.23 15.48 -20.02
CA ALA A 157 19.20 14.45 -19.62
C ALA A 157 20.06 14.89 -18.43
N ASP A 158 19.81 16.09 -17.88
CA ASP A 158 20.53 16.58 -16.71
C ASP A 158 20.24 15.71 -15.49
N VAL A 159 21.31 15.33 -14.81
CA VAL A 159 21.26 14.43 -13.67
C VAL A 159 21.61 15.23 -12.43
N VAL A 160 20.70 15.22 -11.44
CA VAL A 160 20.94 15.78 -10.11
C VAL A 160 21.59 14.69 -9.24
N PRO A 161 22.91 14.74 -8.95
CA PRO A 161 23.58 13.64 -8.25
C PRO A 161 23.03 13.44 -6.83
N GLY A 162 22.57 14.53 -6.20
CA GLY A 162 21.93 14.51 -4.89
C GLY A 162 20.65 13.67 -4.83
N VAL A 163 19.98 13.47 -5.97
CA VAL A 163 18.80 12.59 -6.10
C VAL A 163 19.18 11.23 -6.67
N LEU A 164 20.06 11.18 -7.69
CA LEU A 164 20.44 9.94 -8.36
C LEU A 164 21.11 8.94 -7.40
N VAL A 165 22.07 9.39 -6.57
CA VAL A 165 22.82 8.47 -5.71
C VAL A 165 21.91 7.80 -4.66
N PRO A 166 21.08 8.54 -3.90
CA PRO A 166 20.09 7.92 -3.02
C PRO A 166 19.11 7.00 -3.77
N LEU A 167 18.69 7.37 -4.98
CA LEU A 167 17.79 6.54 -5.80
C LEU A 167 18.44 5.20 -6.18
N LEU A 168 19.71 5.20 -6.59
CA LEU A 168 20.45 3.97 -6.87
C LEU A 168 20.60 3.10 -5.62
N ILE A 169 20.88 3.70 -4.46
CA ILE A 169 20.95 3.00 -3.17
C ILE A 169 19.62 2.32 -2.85
N VAL A 170 18.50 3.04 -3.01
CA VAL A 170 17.15 2.50 -2.78
C VAL A 170 16.87 1.31 -3.70
N TRP A 171 17.16 1.43 -5.00
CA TRP A 171 16.96 0.31 -5.93
C TRP A 171 17.85 -0.90 -5.61
N LEU A 172 19.12 -0.68 -5.26
CA LEU A 172 20.01 -1.76 -4.84
C LEU A 172 19.51 -2.46 -3.57
N ALA A 173 19.02 -1.70 -2.59
CA ALA A 173 18.42 -2.24 -1.38
C ALA A 173 17.16 -3.07 -1.69
N VAL A 174 16.27 -2.56 -2.55
CA VAL A 174 15.07 -3.29 -3.00
C VAL A 174 15.45 -4.60 -3.69
N LEU A 175 16.41 -4.57 -4.63
CA LEU A 175 16.88 -5.77 -5.32
C LEU A 175 17.51 -6.79 -4.36
N ALA A 176 18.29 -6.33 -3.38
CA ALA A 176 18.87 -7.19 -2.35
C ALA A 176 17.79 -7.86 -1.48
N ILE A 177 16.78 -7.09 -1.03
CA ILE A 177 15.64 -7.62 -0.26
C ILE A 177 14.85 -8.64 -1.10
N MET A 178 14.63 -8.36 -2.38
CA MET A 178 13.95 -9.29 -3.29
C MET A 178 14.76 -10.57 -3.51
N ALA A 179 16.09 -10.48 -3.64
CA ALA A 179 16.97 -11.63 -3.80
C ALA A 179 16.97 -12.56 -2.58
N LEU A 180 16.74 -12.02 -1.37
CA LEU A 180 16.56 -12.79 -0.13
C LEU A 180 15.19 -13.51 -0.06
N GLY A 181 14.29 -13.25 -1.00
CA GLY A 181 12.98 -13.88 -1.12
C GLY A 181 11.94 -13.36 -0.14
N VAL A 182 10.71 -13.87 -0.28
CA VAL A 182 9.53 -13.35 0.44
C VAL A 182 9.64 -13.52 1.97
N GLN A 183 10.19 -14.64 2.45
CA GLN A 183 10.24 -14.92 3.88
C GLN A 183 11.39 -14.19 4.60
N ARG A 184 12.63 -14.34 4.10
CA ARG A 184 13.82 -13.76 4.75
C ARG A 184 14.07 -12.30 4.38
N GLY A 185 13.72 -11.89 3.16
CA GLY A 185 13.80 -10.51 2.72
C GLY A 185 12.59 -9.70 3.16
N ILE A 186 11.49 -9.82 2.42
CA ILE A 186 10.29 -8.98 2.60
C ILE A 186 9.74 -9.11 4.03
N GLY A 187 9.46 -10.32 4.50
CA GLY A 187 8.84 -10.54 5.81
C GLY A 187 9.63 -9.98 6.99
N ALA A 188 10.93 -10.29 7.07
CA ALA A 188 11.78 -9.81 8.17
C ALA A 188 11.97 -8.29 8.13
N THR A 189 12.18 -7.74 6.94
CA THR A 189 12.43 -6.32 6.75
C THR A 189 11.18 -5.49 7.06
N SER A 190 10.01 -5.89 6.55
CA SER A 190 8.74 -5.24 6.84
C SER A 190 8.39 -5.24 8.32
N LEU A 191 8.70 -6.31 9.07
CA LEU A 191 8.43 -6.35 10.51
C LEU A 191 9.21 -5.27 11.26
N ILE A 192 10.49 -5.08 10.94
CA ILE A 192 11.34 -4.05 11.55
C ILE A 192 10.82 -2.66 11.19
N PHE A 193 10.64 -2.39 9.89
CA PHE A 193 10.21 -1.06 9.43
C PHE A 193 8.83 -0.65 9.94
N ILE A 194 7.85 -1.56 9.96
CA ILE A 194 6.51 -1.28 10.51
C ILE A 194 6.61 -0.97 12.01
N THR A 195 7.42 -1.72 12.77
CA THR A 195 7.60 -1.46 14.20
C THR A 195 8.22 -0.08 14.44
N VAL A 196 9.29 0.26 13.70
CA VAL A 196 9.94 1.57 13.80
C VAL A 196 8.96 2.69 13.42
N LEU A 197 8.21 2.52 12.33
CA LEU A 197 7.22 3.48 11.85
C LEU A 197 6.14 3.76 12.92
N VAL A 198 5.56 2.71 13.50
CA VAL A 198 4.51 2.85 14.53
C VAL A 198 5.05 3.57 15.76
N LEU A 199 6.24 3.20 16.24
CA LEU A 199 6.85 3.85 17.41
C LEU A 199 7.18 5.32 17.13
N ALA A 200 7.77 5.64 15.98
CA ALA A 200 8.09 7.00 15.59
C ALA A 200 6.82 7.85 15.42
N PHE A 201 5.78 7.29 14.81
CA PHE A 201 4.50 7.97 14.62
C PHE A 201 3.80 8.26 15.96
N ILE A 202 3.77 7.29 16.88
CA ILE A 202 3.23 7.52 18.24
C ILE A 202 4.01 8.62 18.95
N ALA A 203 5.34 8.61 18.88
CA ALA A 203 6.17 9.64 19.49
C ALA A 203 5.86 11.03 18.90
N LEU A 204 5.68 11.13 17.58
CA LEU A 204 5.31 12.36 16.88
C LEU A 204 3.92 12.85 17.31
N VAL A 205 2.92 11.97 17.36
CA VAL A 205 1.55 12.32 17.80
C VAL A 205 1.57 12.84 19.24
N VAL A 206 2.25 12.14 20.15
CA VAL A 206 2.39 12.59 21.54
C VAL A 206 3.02 13.98 21.57
N ARG A 207 4.12 14.21 20.86
CA ARG A 207 4.76 15.53 20.80
C ARG A 207 3.84 16.62 20.23
N ALA A 208 3.12 16.32 19.15
CA ALA A 208 2.22 17.25 18.48
C ALA A 208 1.07 17.70 19.40
N LEU A 209 0.52 16.80 20.20
CA LEU A 209 -0.56 17.11 21.15
C LEU A 209 -0.12 18.08 22.27
N PHE A 210 1.18 18.17 22.58
CA PHE A 210 1.72 19.10 23.57
C PHE A 210 2.19 20.43 22.96
N LEU A 211 2.09 20.62 21.64
CA LEU A 211 2.42 21.89 21.01
C LEU A 211 1.26 22.90 21.13
N PRO A 212 1.56 24.21 21.25
CA PRO A 212 0.52 25.23 21.19
C PRO A 212 -0.18 25.18 19.82
N GLY A 213 -1.51 25.34 19.81
CA GLY A 213 -2.31 25.27 18.58
C GLY A 213 -2.75 23.86 18.17
N ALA A 214 -2.40 22.80 18.93
CA ALA A 214 -2.85 21.43 18.63
C ALA A 214 -4.38 21.30 18.57
N GLY A 215 -5.10 22.02 19.44
CA GLY A 215 -6.57 22.05 19.44
C GLY A 215 -7.16 22.57 18.14
N GLU A 216 -6.57 23.61 17.54
CA GLU A 216 -7.05 24.18 16.27
C GLU A 216 -6.92 23.18 15.13
N GLY A 217 -5.81 22.41 15.09
CA GLY A 217 -5.63 21.35 14.10
C GLY A 217 -6.63 20.21 14.26
N LEU A 218 -6.97 19.84 15.50
CA LEU A 218 -8.00 18.83 15.78
C LEU A 218 -9.39 19.33 15.39
N ASP A 219 -9.74 20.58 15.74
CA ASP A 219 -11.02 21.18 15.39
C ASP A 219 -11.17 21.32 13.87
N ALA A 220 -10.10 21.71 13.17
CA ALA A 220 -10.07 21.78 11.72
C ALA A 220 -10.36 20.42 11.07
N LEU A 221 -9.79 19.33 11.60
CA LEU A 221 -9.99 17.99 11.06
C LEU A 221 -11.34 17.37 11.43
N PHE A 222 -11.80 17.55 12.67
CA PHE A 222 -12.94 16.82 13.23
C PHE A 222 -14.25 17.60 13.25
N THR A 223 -14.24 18.92 13.03
CA THR A 223 -15.49 19.68 12.89
C THR A 223 -16.20 19.26 11.60
N PRO A 224 -17.42 18.71 11.67
CA PRO A 224 -18.09 18.19 10.50
C PRO A 224 -18.78 19.31 9.71
N ASP A 225 -18.46 19.42 8.42
CA ASP A 225 -19.26 20.20 7.47
C ASP A 225 -20.20 19.29 6.68
N TRP A 226 -21.45 19.23 7.12
CA TRP A 226 -22.47 18.40 6.48
C TRP A 226 -22.87 18.88 5.09
N SER A 227 -22.65 20.15 4.75
CA SER A 227 -22.98 20.69 3.43
C SER A 227 -22.09 20.09 2.33
N ALA A 228 -20.85 19.73 2.68
CA ALA A 228 -19.90 19.07 1.79
C ALA A 228 -20.46 17.75 1.21
N LEU A 229 -21.30 17.02 1.96
CA LEU A 229 -21.87 15.73 1.52
C LEU A 229 -22.82 15.85 0.32
N THR A 230 -23.32 17.06 0.02
CA THR A 230 -24.12 17.29 -1.19
C THR A 230 -23.29 17.29 -2.47
N SER A 231 -21.97 17.48 -2.37
CA SER A 231 -21.09 17.49 -3.52
C SER A 231 -20.70 16.07 -3.92
N ALA A 232 -20.92 15.73 -5.19
CA ALA A 232 -20.49 14.45 -5.75
C ALA A 232 -18.96 14.28 -5.72
N SER A 233 -18.17 15.37 -5.69
CA SER A 233 -16.71 15.30 -5.61
C SER A 233 -16.23 14.69 -4.30
N VAL A 234 -16.94 14.94 -3.19
CA VAL A 234 -16.64 14.38 -1.86
C VAL A 234 -16.78 12.87 -1.86
N TRP A 235 -17.85 12.36 -2.50
CA TRP A 235 -18.05 10.93 -2.69
C TRP A 235 -16.98 10.33 -3.60
N ALA A 236 -16.67 10.98 -4.73
CA ALA A 236 -15.60 10.53 -5.61
C ALA A 236 -14.24 10.46 -4.90
N ALA A 237 -13.92 11.44 -4.06
CA ALA A 237 -12.72 11.47 -3.24
C ALA A 237 -12.69 10.32 -2.23
N ALA A 238 -13.82 10.02 -1.57
CA ALA A 238 -13.94 8.90 -0.63
C ALA A 238 -13.73 7.53 -1.32
N PHE A 239 -14.39 7.29 -2.45
CA PHE A 239 -14.19 6.06 -3.23
C PHE A 239 -12.74 5.96 -3.73
N GLY A 240 -12.16 7.05 -4.26
CA GLY A 240 -10.76 7.08 -4.67
C GLY A 240 -9.81 6.75 -3.51
N GLN A 241 -10.02 7.35 -2.35
CA GLN A 241 -9.22 7.07 -1.15
C GLN A 241 -9.28 5.59 -0.75
N ILE A 242 -10.45 4.96 -0.77
CA ILE A 242 -10.62 3.53 -0.43
C ILE A 242 -9.84 2.62 -1.39
N PHE A 243 -9.87 2.90 -2.70
CA PHE A 243 -9.13 2.09 -3.68
C PHE A 243 -7.62 2.17 -3.46
N PHE A 244 -7.09 3.36 -3.20
CA PHE A 244 -5.66 3.54 -2.89
C PHE A 244 -5.28 2.92 -1.54
N SER A 245 -6.13 3.10 -0.53
CA SER A 245 -5.87 2.65 0.84
C SER A 245 -5.88 1.13 0.96
N LEU A 246 -6.81 0.43 0.30
CA LEU A 246 -6.84 -1.04 0.29
C LEU A 246 -6.01 -1.68 -0.84
N SER A 247 -5.32 -0.87 -1.65
CA SER A 247 -4.56 -1.33 -2.83
C SER A 247 -5.41 -2.19 -3.80
N ILE A 248 -6.68 -1.84 -3.95
CA ILE A 248 -7.65 -2.59 -4.76
C ILE A 248 -7.31 -2.44 -6.23
N GLY A 249 -7.33 -3.54 -6.96
CA GLY A 249 -7.06 -3.52 -8.39
C GLY A 249 -5.59 -3.38 -8.75
N PHE A 250 -4.66 -3.51 -7.78
CA PHE A 250 -3.22 -3.55 -8.05
C PHE A 250 -2.70 -5.00 -8.20
N GLY A 251 -3.54 -6.01 -7.98
CA GLY A 251 -3.14 -7.43 -8.10
C GLY A 251 -2.27 -7.96 -6.97
N ILE A 252 -1.90 -7.10 -6.00
CA ILE A 252 -1.16 -7.46 -4.79
C ILE A 252 -1.97 -8.45 -3.96
N MET A 253 -3.25 -8.13 -3.71
CA MET A 253 -4.15 -8.97 -2.90
C MET A 253 -4.47 -10.30 -3.57
N ILE A 254 -4.60 -10.34 -4.91
CA ILE A 254 -4.70 -11.59 -5.69
C ILE A 254 -3.46 -12.45 -5.45
N THR A 255 -2.27 -11.85 -5.54
CA THR A 255 -1.01 -12.54 -5.38
C THR A 255 -0.84 -13.06 -3.95
N TYR A 256 -1.13 -12.25 -2.93
CA TYR A 256 -1.05 -12.66 -1.53
C TYR A 256 -2.04 -13.79 -1.20
N ALA A 257 -3.29 -13.70 -1.66
CA ALA A 257 -4.29 -14.74 -1.47
C ALA A 257 -3.89 -16.08 -2.12
N SER A 258 -3.07 -16.05 -3.18
CA SER A 258 -2.57 -17.26 -3.85
C SER A 258 -1.64 -18.12 -2.97
N TYR A 259 -0.99 -17.51 -1.96
CA TYR A 259 -0.07 -18.15 -1.03
C TYR A 259 -0.75 -18.72 0.22
N VAL A 260 -2.06 -18.48 0.38
CA VAL A 260 -2.84 -18.99 1.52
C VAL A 260 -3.28 -20.44 1.28
N ARG A 261 -3.43 -21.23 2.35
CA ARG A 261 -3.95 -22.60 2.29
C ARG A 261 -5.42 -22.65 1.87
N ARG A 262 -5.84 -23.73 1.21
CA ARG A 262 -7.19 -23.88 0.62
C ARG A 262 -8.36 -23.85 1.61
N ARG A 263 -8.14 -24.21 2.88
CA ARG A 263 -9.19 -24.27 3.92
C ARG A 263 -9.21 -23.07 4.86
N GLU A 264 -8.45 -22.02 4.56
CA GLU A 264 -8.40 -20.81 5.40
C GLU A 264 -9.58 -19.88 5.10
N ASP A 265 -10.08 -19.23 6.14
CA ASP A 265 -11.16 -18.25 6.05
C ASP A 265 -10.64 -16.92 5.45
N MET A 266 -11.03 -16.65 4.21
CA MET A 266 -10.69 -15.42 3.47
C MET A 266 -11.65 -14.28 3.72
N VAL A 267 -12.90 -14.56 4.10
CA VAL A 267 -13.90 -13.52 4.34
C VAL A 267 -13.60 -12.80 5.65
N GLY A 268 -13.42 -13.55 6.74
CA GLY A 268 -13.07 -12.95 8.03
C GLY A 268 -11.72 -12.25 7.97
N SER A 269 -10.76 -12.79 7.21
CA SER A 269 -9.46 -12.12 7.01
C SER A 269 -9.61 -10.81 6.23
N GLY A 270 -10.45 -10.77 5.20
CA GLY A 270 -10.73 -9.57 4.42
C GLY A 270 -11.42 -8.47 5.24
N LEU A 271 -12.35 -8.84 6.12
CA LEU A 271 -12.98 -7.89 7.03
C LEU A 271 -11.97 -7.29 8.01
N VAL A 272 -11.11 -8.12 8.62
CA VAL A 272 -10.06 -7.65 9.53
C VAL A 272 -9.12 -6.69 8.81
N VAL A 273 -8.66 -7.03 7.61
CA VAL A 273 -7.78 -6.16 6.81
C VAL A 273 -8.49 -4.85 6.45
N GLY A 274 -9.74 -4.93 5.98
CA GLY A 274 -10.54 -3.77 5.59
C GLY A 274 -10.72 -2.77 6.72
N PHE A 275 -11.13 -3.24 7.91
CA PHE A 275 -11.34 -2.36 9.06
C PHE A 275 -10.03 -1.88 9.71
N SER A 276 -8.99 -2.73 9.76
CA SER A 276 -7.70 -2.33 10.37
C SER A 276 -6.98 -1.26 9.57
N ASN A 277 -7.28 -1.15 8.27
CA ASN A 277 -6.71 -0.14 7.39
C ASN A 277 -7.46 1.20 7.45
N SER A 278 -8.66 1.21 8.01
CA SER A 278 -9.58 2.35 8.04
C SER A 278 -9.67 3.04 9.41
N GLY A 279 -8.77 2.70 10.33
CA GLY A 279 -8.68 3.25 11.68
C GLY A 279 -7.37 3.99 11.94
#